data_AF-A0A2T3BBT8-F1
#
_entry.id   AF-A0A2T3BBT8-F1
#
_cell.length_a   1.000
_cell.length_b   1.000
_cell.length_c   1.000
_cell.angle_alpha   90.00
_cell.angle_beta   90.00
_cell.angle_gamma   90.00
#
_symmetry.space_group_name_H-M   'P 1'
#
loop_
_entity.id
_entity.type
_entity.pdbx_description
1 polymer ?
#
loop_
_entity_poly.entity_id
_entity_poly.type
_entity_poly.pdbx_seq_one_letter_code
_entity_poly.pdbx_strand_id
1 'polypeptide(L)'
;MLLTNPCRQIGRIGVQSLRRSSSSAATDGLIYPESISSQHHDLPSFVEYASRIQMDPKSTVYVGTHYEYTARSSLERLGMSLKRIGGRSDYGIDLLGTWSLPSVPRPLKVLVQCKALGGKGGSGGPSQIRELEGAFVGAPQGWRDPGVLGLLVSTKSATKAVREALGRSRWPMGCVLCRADGKIMQFLWNRRAAQEGLEGISVELKYSGRGDLSEREVILTWRGEVISEPISL
;
A
#
# COMPACT_ATOMS: atom_id res chain seq x y z
N MET A 1 -85.69 4.18 18.44
CA MET A 1 -84.95 4.49 19.67
C MET A 1 -83.50 4.70 19.28
N LEU A 2 -83.11 5.94 18.99
CA LEU A 2 -82.39 6.88 19.88
C LEU A 2 -80.94 6.39 20.14
N LEU A 3 -79.96 7.02 19.43
CA LEU A 3 -78.92 7.93 19.99
C LEU A 3 -77.68 7.12 20.48
N THR A 4 -76.41 7.37 20.16
CA THR A 4 -75.61 8.61 19.97
C THR A 4 -74.23 8.27 19.34
N ASN A 5 -73.68 9.17 18.50
CA ASN A 5 -72.21 9.41 18.39
C ASN A 5 -71.82 10.43 19.48
N PRO A 6 -70.60 10.39 20.08
CA PRO A 6 -69.39 11.06 19.54
C PRO A 6 -68.09 10.29 19.92
N CYS A 7 -66.83 10.60 19.58
CA CYS A 7 -66.11 11.87 19.57
C CYS A 7 -64.72 11.68 18.91
N ARG A 8 -64.22 12.72 18.25
CA ARG A 8 -62.85 12.83 17.70
C ARG A 8 -61.80 12.86 18.82
N GLN A 9 -60.63 12.24 18.57
CA GLN A 9 -59.37 12.75 19.11
C GLN A 9 -58.27 12.77 18.04
N ILE A 10 -57.75 13.98 17.83
CA ILE A 10 -56.52 14.31 17.11
C ILE A 10 -55.37 14.14 18.13
N GLY A 11 -54.32 13.40 17.77
CA GLY A 11 -53.23 13.09 18.71
C GLY A 11 -51.88 12.87 18.03
N ARG A 12 -51.16 13.99 17.80
CA ARG A 12 -49.70 14.18 17.81
C ARG A 12 -48.82 13.31 16.90
N ILE A 13 -48.34 13.97 15.84
CA ILE A 13 -47.08 13.66 15.14
C ILE A 13 -45.94 13.68 16.16
N GLY A 14 -45.43 12.51 16.51
CA GLY A 14 -44.20 12.36 17.29
C GLY A 14 -43.01 12.64 16.38
N VAL A 15 -42.40 13.82 16.52
CA VAL A 15 -41.07 14.12 15.98
C VAL A 15 -40.08 13.19 16.67
N GLN A 16 -39.74 12.07 16.03
CA GLN A 16 -38.64 11.23 16.51
C GLN A 16 -37.34 11.98 16.28
N SER A 17 -36.81 12.50 17.38
CA SER A 17 -35.47 13.06 17.50
C SER A 17 -34.46 12.08 16.91
N LEU A 18 -33.91 12.44 15.74
CA LEU A 18 -32.70 11.82 15.19
C LEU A 18 -31.57 12.07 16.19
N ARG A 19 -31.33 11.08 17.06
CA ARG A 19 -30.12 11.01 17.86
C ARG A 19 -28.96 10.87 16.90
N ARG A 20 -28.32 12.00 16.63
CA ARG A 20 -27.05 12.14 15.91
C ARG A 20 -25.98 11.46 16.76
N SER A 21 -25.83 10.15 16.59
CA SER A 21 -24.70 9.41 17.13
C SER A 21 -23.45 9.91 16.42
N SER A 22 -22.72 10.79 17.10
CA SER A 22 -21.39 11.22 16.72
C SER A 22 -20.49 9.99 16.70
N SER A 23 -20.32 9.39 15.52
CA SER A 23 -19.29 8.38 15.30
C SER A 23 -17.94 9.09 15.36
N SER A 24 -17.30 9.08 16.53
CA SER A 24 -15.87 9.35 16.58
C SER A 24 -15.22 8.33 15.66
N ALA A 25 -14.51 8.82 14.64
CA ALA A 25 -13.72 7.99 13.75
C ALA A 25 -12.69 7.24 14.60
N ALA A 26 -13.02 6.01 15.00
CA ALA A 26 -12.06 5.11 15.58
C ALA A 26 -11.07 4.77 14.48
N THR A 27 -9.85 5.26 14.63
CA THR A 27 -8.66 4.60 14.08
C THR A 27 -8.72 3.16 14.59
N ASP A 28 -9.29 2.28 13.79
CA ASP A 28 -9.26 0.84 14.02
C ASP A 28 -7.79 0.47 14.19
N GLY A 29 -7.41 0.15 15.43
CA GLY A 29 -6.03 0.07 15.86
C GLY A 29 -5.32 -1.04 15.10
N LEU A 30 -4.66 -0.69 13.99
CA LEU A 30 -3.86 -1.62 13.23
C LEU A 30 -2.74 -2.13 14.13
N ILE A 31 -2.85 -3.39 14.55
CA ILE A 31 -1.78 -4.06 15.28
C ILE A 31 -0.71 -4.42 14.25
N TYR A 32 0.38 -3.65 14.26
CA TYR A 32 1.58 -3.99 13.51
C TYR A 32 2.39 -4.98 14.33
N PRO A 33 2.99 -6.00 13.69
CA PRO A 33 4.05 -6.76 14.34
C PRO A 33 5.17 -5.81 14.80
N GLU A 34 5.84 -6.15 15.89
CA GLU A 34 7.00 -5.40 16.34
C GLU A 34 8.10 -5.41 15.28
N SER A 35 8.79 -4.28 15.11
CA SER A 35 9.95 -4.21 14.23
C SER A 35 11.08 -5.04 14.82
N ILE A 36 11.61 -5.98 14.04
CA ILE A 36 12.60 -6.96 14.52
C ILE A 36 13.94 -6.31 14.92
N SER A 37 14.29 -5.14 14.37
CA SER A 37 15.53 -4.44 14.68
C SER A 37 15.27 -3.16 15.46
N SER A 38 15.78 -3.07 16.68
CA SER A 38 15.85 -1.82 17.44
C SER A 38 17.05 -0.95 17.03
N GLN A 39 17.89 -1.41 16.10
CA GLN A 39 19.17 -0.78 15.76
C GLN A 39 19.08 0.19 14.59
N HIS A 40 18.05 0.07 13.75
CA HIS A 40 17.85 0.92 12.58
C HIS A 40 16.37 1.01 12.24
N HIS A 41 15.94 2.18 11.75
CA HIS A 41 14.54 2.50 11.48
C HIS A 41 14.32 3.19 10.12
N ASP A 42 15.41 3.56 9.46
CA ASP A 42 15.47 4.17 8.14
C ASP A 42 16.76 3.76 7.40
N LEU A 43 16.93 4.20 6.15
CA LEU A 43 18.10 3.86 5.35
C LEU A 43 19.41 4.41 5.97
N PRO A 44 19.50 5.69 6.39
CA PRO A 44 20.71 6.22 7.02
C PRO A 44 21.16 5.43 8.25
N SER A 45 20.26 5.17 9.20
CA SER A 45 20.57 4.42 10.42
C SER A 45 20.95 2.96 10.12
N PHE A 46 20.39 2.35 9.07
CA PHE A 46 20.79 1.02 8.63
C PHE A 46 22.21 1.00 8.06
N VAL A 47 22.57 1.98 7.23
CA VAL A 47 23.92 2.09 6.65
C VAL A 47 24.97 2.29 7.76
N GLU A 48 24.66 3.14 8.75
CA GLU A 48 25.52 3.34 9.92
C GLU A 48 25.68 2.04 10.73
N TYR A 49 24.58 1.35 11.01
CA TYR A 49 24.58 0.06 11.68
C TYR A 49 25.44 -0.97 10.94
N ALA A 50 25.21 -1.14 9.63
CA ALA A 50 25.94 -2.07 8.78
C ALA A 50 27.44 -1.78 8.76
N SER A 51 27.82 -0.49 8.73
CA SER A 51 29.21 -0.07 8.82
C SER A 51 29.84 -0.46 10.16
N ARG A 52 29.16 -0.18 11.28
CA ARG A 52 29.63 -0.48 12.63
C ARG A 52 29.92 -1.97 12.86
N ILE A 53 29.10 -2.85 12.28
CA ILE A 53 29.29 -4.31 12.38
C ILE A 53 30.08 -4.91 11.23
N GLN A 54 30.62 -4.07 10.32
CA GLN A 54 31.36 -4.49 9.12
C GLN A 54 30.59 -5.50 8.26
N MET A 55 29.28 -5.28 8.09
CA MET A 55 28.43 -6.14 7.25
C MET A 55 28.89 -6.05 5.79
N ASP A 56 29.04 -7.20 5.13
CA ASP A 56 29.37 -7.25 3.70
C ASP A 56 28.25 -6.59 2.87
N PRO A 57 28.53 -5.50 2.12
CA PRO A 57 27.55 -4.83 1.25
C PRO A 57 26.99 -5.71 0.13
N LYS A 58 27.62 -6.86 -0.17
CA LYS A 58 27.15 -7.83 -1.16
C LYS A 58 26.32 -8.95 -0.54
N SER A 59 26.24 -9.02 0.80
CA SER A 59 25.42 -10.02 1.47
C SER A 59 23.94 -9.83 1.13
N THR A 60 23.19 -10.93 1.12
CA THR A 60 21.74 -10.91 0.86
C THR A 60 21.00 -10.10 1.92
N VAL A 61 21.48 -10.10 3.16
CA VAL A 61 20.92 -9.30 4.26
C VAL A 61 21.11 -7.81 3.99
N TYR A 62 22.32 -7.37 3.61
CA TYR A 62 22.57 -5.97 3.30
C TYR A 62 21.73 -5.52 2.10
N VAL A 63 21.80 -6.25 1.00
CA VAL A 63 21.12 -5.90 -0.25
C VAL A 63 19.59 -5.88 -0.05
N GLY A 64 19.03 -6.86 0.66
CA GLY A 64 17.60 -6.93 0.98
C GLY A 64 17.16 -5.76 1.86
N THR A 65 17.80 -5.60 3.02
CA THR A 65 17.42 -4.56 4.00
C THR A 65 17.58 -3.15 3.43
N HIS A 66 18.66 -2.89 2.70
CA HIS A 66 18.85 -1.62 2.01
C HIS A 66 17.72 -1.38 1.00
N TYR A 67 17.38 -2.38 0.19
CA TYR A 67 16.34 -2.25 -0.82
C TYR A 67 14.95 -2.04 -0.22
N GLU A 68 14.62 -2.71 0.88
CA GLU A 68 13.37 -2.49 1.61
C GLU A 68 13.23 -1.04 2.09
N TYR A 69 14.29 -0.45 2.64
CA TYR A 69 14.27 0.97 3.02
C TYR A 69 14.19 1.92 1.83
N THR A 70 14.88 1.62 0.73
CA THR A 70 14.75 2.38 -0.52
C THR A 70 13.31 2.34 -1.03
N ALA A 71 12.73 1.15 -1.16
CA ALA A 71 11.36 0.95 -1.62
C ALA A 71 10.34 1.66 -0.72
N ARG A 72 10.52 1.59 0.60
CA ARG A 72 9.70 2.31 1.57
C ARG A 72 9.69 3.81 1.28
N SER A 73 10.86 4.45 1.24
CA SER A 73 10.97 5.90 1.00
C SER A 73 10.38 6.30 -0.37
N SER A 74 10.56 5.46 -1.39
CA SER A 74 9.95 5.70 -2.71
C SER A 74 8.43 5.66 -2.68
N LEU A 75 7.83 4.71 -1.95
CA LEU A 75 6.38 4.59 -1.82
C LEU A 75 5.79 5.67 -0.90
N GLU A 76 6.53 6.13 0.11
CA GLU A 76 6.12 7.23 0.98
C GLU A 76 5.89 8.52 0.18
N ARG A 77 6.75 8.81 -0.82
CA ARG A 77 6.54 9.92 -1.77
C ARG A 77 5.23 9.86 -2.57
N LEU A 78 4.59 8.69 -2.66
CA LEU A 78 3.27 8.51 -3.28
C LEU A 78 2.10 8.64 -2.26
N GLY A 79 2.38 9.12 -1.05
CA GLY A 79 1.40 9.34 0.02
C GLY A 79 1.16 8.12 0.93
N MET A 80 2.00 7.09 0.86
CA MET A 80 1.92 5.96 1.77
C MET A 80 2.61 6.27 3.09
N SER A 81 2.12 5.69 4.19
CA SER A 81 2.82 5.65 5.47
C SER A 81 3.13 4.19 5.77
N LEU A 82 4.41 3.82 5.78
CA LEU A 82 4.85 2.43 5.82
C LEU A 82 5.83 2.20 6.97
N LYS A 83 5.77 1.00 7.54
CA LYS A 83 6.71 0.50 8.53
C LYS A 83 7.34 -0.78 8.02
N ARG A 84 8.67 -0.87 8.12
CA ARG A 84 9.40 -2.10 7.84
C ARG A 84 9.12 -3.13 8.93
N ILE A 85 8.68 -4.32 8.54
CA ILE A 85 8.48 -5.48 9.41
C ILE A 85 9.32 -6.70 8.97
N GLY A 86 9.99 -6.62 7.82
CA GLY A 86 10.73 -7.73 7.22
C GLY A 86 11.77 -8.38 8.14
N GLY A 87 11.81 -9.70 8.11
CA GLY A 87 12.71 -10.57 8.88
C GLY A 87 12.22 -12.01 8.98
N ARG A 88 12.74 -12.79 9.94
CA ARG A 88 12.39 -14.21 10.03
C ARG A 88 10.90 -14.38 10.38
N SER A 89 10.17 -15.17 9.58
CA SER A 89 8.75 -15.49 9.76
C SER A 89 7.75 -14.38 9.42
N ASP A 90 8.11 -13.46 8.52
CA ASP A 90 7.24 -12.37 8.03
C ASP A 90 6.24 -12.78 6.93
N TYR A 91 6.16 -14.08 6.60
CA TYR A 91 5.37 -14.63 5.50
C TYR A 91 5.62 -13.94 4.14
N GLY A 92 6.80 -13.34 3.96
CA GLY A 92 7.17 -12.61 2.76
C GLY A 92 6.58 -11.20 2.67
N ILE A 93 6.19 -10.60 3.80
CA ILE A 93 5.78 -9.20 3.90
C ILE A 93 6.92 -8.39 4.51
N ASP A 94 7.47 -7.47 3.71
CA ASP A 94 8.60 -6.65 4.14
C ASP A 94 8.16 -5.34 4.77
N LEU A 95 7.10 -4.72 4.24
CA LEU A 95 6.53 -3.47 4.75
C LEU A 95 5.01 -3.60 4.96
N LEU A 96 4.51 -2.93 5.99
CA LEU A 96 3.08 -2.76 6.27
C LEU A 96 2.76 -1.30 6.54
N GLY A 97 1.59 -0.85 6.14
CA GLY A 97 1.13 0.48 6.52
C GLY A 97 -0.20 0.86 5.91
N THR A 98 -0.38 2.15 5.67
CA THR A 98 -1.62 2.71 5.12
C THR A 98 -1.36 3.65 3.97
N TRP A 99 -2.34 3.78 3.09
CA TRP A 99 -2.33 4.72 1.98
C TRP A 99 -3.61 5.55 1.96
N SER A 100 -3.46 6.83 2.29
CA SER A 100 -4.54 7.80 2.22
C SER A 100 -4.74 8.22 0.77
N LEU A 101 -5.92 7.93 0.23
CA LEU A 101 -6.25 8.20 -1.17
C LEU A 101 -7.51 9.07 -1.25
N PRO A 102 -7.56 10.05 -2.16
CA PRO A 102 -8.73 10.91 -2.32
C PRO A 102 -9.97 10.20 -2.87
N SER A 103 -9.79 9.01 -3.46
CA SER A 103 -10.85 8.15 -4.02
C SER A 103 -11.65 7.40 -2.97
N VAL A 104 -11.16 7.27 -1.73
CA VAL A 104 -11.80 6.49 -0.66
C VAL A 104 -11.83 7.27 0.66
N PRO A 105 -12.88 7.12 1.49
CA PRO A 105 -13.03 7.90 2.73
C PRO A 105 -12.13 7.41 3.87
N ARG A 106 -11.57 6.19 3.76
CA ARG A 106 -10.67 5.60 4.75
C ARG A 106 -9.38 5.16 4.05
N PRO A 107 -8.20 5.32 4.70
CA PRO A 107 -6.95 4.83 4.13
C PRO A 107 -6.99 3.34 3.84
N LEU A 108 -6.43 2.93 2.70
CA LEU A 108 -6.21 1.52 2.41
C LEU A 108 -5.10 0.99 3.31
N LYS A 109 -5.23 -0.25 3.77
CA LYS A 109 -4.14 -1.01 4.36
C LYS A 109 -3.25 -1.49 3.22
N VAL A 110 -1.93 -1.30 3.31
CA VAL A 110 -0.98 -1.71 2.28
C VAL A 110 0.03 -2.69 2.84
N LEU A 111 0.08 -3.88 2.26
CA LEU A 111 1.17 -4.85 2.49
C LEU A 111 2.11 -4.85 1.29
N VAL A 112 3.40 -4.90 1.56
CA VAL A 112 4.42 -4.77 0.53
C VAL A 112 5.44 -5.88 0.65
N GLN A 113 5.69 -6.54 -0.47
CA GLN A 113 6.82 -7.44 -0.65
C GLN A 113 7.88 -6.75 -1.52
N CYS A 114 9.12 -6.72 -1.06
CA CYS A 114 10.27 -6.13 -1.71
C CYS A 114 11.18 -7.22 -2.28
N LYS A 115 11.54 -7.10 -3.56
CA LYS A 115 12.45 -8.03 -4.22
C LYS A 115 13.57 -7.33 -4.98
N ALA A 116 14.75 -7.30 -4.37
CA ALA A 116 15.99 -6.89 -5.04
C ALA A 116 16.48 -8.01 -5.98
N LEU A 117 15.98 -8.02 -7.21
CA LEU A 117 16.34 -9.05 -8.19
C LEU A 117 17.70 -8.74 -8.84
N GLY A 118 18.71 -9.55 -8.54
CA GLY A 118 20.04 -9.47 -9.15
C GLY A 118 20.15 -10.19 -10.52
N GLY A 119 21.12 -9.76 -11.34
CA GLY A 119 21.63 -10.47 -12.53
C GLY A 119 20.67 -10.63 -13.72
N LYS A 120 21.20 -11.13 -14.85
CA LYS A 120 20.44 -11.45 -16.07
C LYS A 120 19.48 -12.65 -15.90
N GLY A 121 19.66 -13.48 -14.85
CA GLY A 121 18.89 -14.71 -14.62
C GLY A 121 17.89 -14.70 -13.45
N GLY A 122 17.85 -13.66 -12.60
CA GLY A 122 16.85 -13.54 -11.54
C GLY A 122 15.48 -13.16 -12.13
N SER A 123 14.73 -14.14 -12.64
CA SER A 123 13.49 -13.89 -13.38
C SER A 123 12.40 -13.40 -12.43
N GLY A 124 12.03 -12.13 -12.58
CA GLY A 124 10.79 -11.58 -12.03
C GLY A 124 9.61 -12.18 -12.77
N GLY A 125 9.23 -13.40 -12.38
CA GLY A 125 8.28 -14.25 -13.07
C GLY A 125 6.91 -14.31 -12.38
N PRO A 126 5.93 -14.98 -13.00
CA PRO A 126 4.60 -15.16 -12.44
C PRO A 126 4.54 -15.81 -11.05
N SER A 127 5.61 -16.51 -10.63
CA SER A 127 5.70 -17.08 -9.28
C SER A 127 5.65 -16.02 -8.20
N GLN A 128 6.21 -14.83 -8.44
CA GLN A 128 6.21 -13.75 -7.46
C GLN A 128 4.80 -13.26 -7.14
N ILE A 129 3.90 -13.28 -8.13
CA ILE A 129 2.49 -12.97 -7.89
C ILE A 129 1.88 -14.02 -6.97
N ARG A 130 2.14 -15.32 -7.19
CA ARG A 130 1.65 -16.40 -6.32
C ARG A 130 2.24 -16.35 -4.91
N GLU A 131 3.52 -15.97 -4.80
CA GLU A 131 4.16 -15.73 -3.51
C GLU A 131 3.46 -14.58 -2.76
N LEU A 132 3.17 -13.48 -3.45
CA LEU A 132 2.39 -12.36 -2.88
C LEU A 132 0.96 -12.79 -2.50
N GLU A 133 0.29 -13.63 -3.29
CA GLU A 133 -1.01 -14.21 -2.90
C GLU A 133 -0.92 -15.00 -1.59
N GLY A 134 0.18 -15.73 -1.39
CA GLY A 134 0.49 -16.42 -0.13
C GLY A 134 0.71 -15.45 1.05
N ALA A 135 1.29 -14.28 0.78
CA ALA A 135 1.50 -13.25 1.81
C ALA A 135 0.18 -12.74 2.40
N PHE A 136 -0.89 -12.59 1.60
CA PHE A 136 -2.23 -12.28 2.13
C PHE A 136 -2.71 -13.35 3.12
N VAL A 137 -2.47 -14.63 2.80
CA VAL A 137 -2.86 -15.75 3.68
C VAL A 137 -2.05 -15.77 4.97
N GLY A 138 -0.79 -15.30 4.95
CA GLY A 138 0.07 -15.16 6.12
C GLY A 138 -0.11 -13.85 6.88
N ALA A 139 -0.79 -12.85 6.29
CA ALA A 139 -0.88 -11.51 6.84
C ALA A 139 -1.56 -11.48 8.23
N PRO A 140 -1.23 -10.51 9.10
CA PRO A 140 -1.84 -10.40 10.42
C PRO A 140 -3.38 -10.24 10.36
N GLN A 141 -4.05 -10.43 11.50
CA GLN A 141 -5.50 -10.21 11.58
C GLN A 141 -5.85 -8.77 11.13
N GLY A 142 -6.92 -8.62 10.36
CA GLY A 142 -7.33 -7.33 9.80
C GLY A 142 -6.71 -6.98 8.44
N TRP A 143 -5.77 -7.78 7.93
CA TRP A 143 -5.08 -7.57 6.64
C TRP A 143 -5.61 -8.46 5.52
N ARG A 144 -6.81 -9.03 5.68
CA ARG A 144 -7.51 -9.83 4.67
C ARG A 144 -8.90 -9.32 4.36
N ASP A 145 -9.30 -8.26 5.04
CA ASP A 145 -10.61 -7.63 4.91
C ASP A 145 -10.63 -6.67 3.72
N PRO A 146 -11.82 -6.20 3.28
CA PRO A 146 -11.91 -5.10 2.33
C PRO A 146 -11.07 -3.90 2.76
N GLY A 147 -10.53 -3.17 1.78
CA GLY A 147 -9.62 -2.06 1.99
C GLY A 147 -8.15 -2.45 2.16
N VAL A 148 -7.74 -3.66 1.72
CA VAL A 148 -6.34 -4.10 1.73
C VAL A 148 -5.79 -4.19 0.31
N LEU A 149 -4.60 -3.63 0.10
CA LEU A 149 -3.84 -3.67 -1.15
C LEU A 149 -2.49 -4.35 -0.94
N GLY A 150 -2.14 -5.28 -1.82
CA GLY A 150 -0.82 -5.93 -1.86
C GLY A 150 0.06 -5.37 -2.96
N LEU A 151 1.31 -5.03 -2.67
CA LEU A 151 2.26 -4.52 -3.65
C LEU A 151 3.51 -5.38 -3.73
N LEU A 152 3.86 -5.82 -4.94
CA LEU A 152 5.19 -6.35 -5.24
C LEU A 152 6.08 -5.23 -5.75
N VAL A 153 7.09 -4.83 -4.98
CA VAL A 153 8.09 -3.84 -5.37
C VAL A 153 9.36 -4.56 -5.81
N SER A 154 9.81 -4.33 -7.04
CA SER A 154 11.03 -4.97 -7.54
C SER A 154 11.86 -4.05 -8.42
N THR A 155 13.13 -4.43 -8.61
CA THR A 155 14.06 -3.73 -9.49
C THR A 155 13.86 -4.05 -10.97
N LYS A 156 12.88 -4.89 -11.32
CA LYS A 156 12.58 -5.31 -12.70
C LYS A 156 11.15 -4.96 -13.11
N SER A 157 10.96 -4.66 -14.38
CA SER A 157 9.63 -4.37 -14.92
C SER A 157 8.74 -5.62 -14.91
N ALA A 158 7.44 -5.41 -14.73
CA ALA A 158 6.46 -6.48 -14.83
C ALA A 158 6.40 -6.99 -16.28
N THR A 159 6.85 -8.22 -16.50
CA THR A 159 6.77 -8.90 -17.79
C THR A 159 5.31 -9.14 -18.20
N LYS A 160 5.06 -9.53 -19.46
CA LYS A 160 3.71 -9.93 -19.90
C LYS A 160 3.13 -11.03 -19.00
N ALA A 161 3.91 -12.05 -18.69
CA ALA A 161 3.48 -13.16 -17.85
C ALA A 161 3.17 -12.72 -16.41
N VAL A 162 3.94 -11.78 -15.84
CA VAL A 162 3.64 -11.18 -14.52
C VAL A 162 2.33 -10.40 -14.56
N ARG A 163 2.12 -9.58 -15.60
CA ARG A 163 0.87 -8.80 -15.77
C ARG A 163 -0.35 -9.70 -15.94
N GLU A 164 -0.22 -10.80 -16.68
CA GLU A 164 -1.29 -11.80 -16.84
C GLU A 164 -1.60 -12.50 -15.50
N ALA A 165 -0.58 -12.89 -14.74
CA ALA A 165 -0.77 -13.48 -13.41
C ALA A 165 -1.42 -12.48 -12.44
N LEU A 166 -0.95 -11.24 -12.42
CA LEU A 166 -1.52 -10.15 -11.61
C LEU A 166 -3.01 -9.94 -11.93
N GLY A 167 -3.37 -9.93 -13.22
CA GLY A 167 -4.75 -9.75 -13.67
C GLY A 167 -5.69 -10.92 -13.35
N ARG A 168 -5.16 -12.15 -13.21
CA ARG A 168 -5.94 -13.35 -12.84
C ARG A 168 -6.16 -13.49 -11.34
N SER A 169 -5.35 -12.83 -10.53
CA SER A 169 -5.46 -12.95 -9.09
C SER A 169 -6.80 -12.41 -8.58
N ARG A 170 -7.29 -13.04 -7.51
CA ARG A 170 -8.49 -12.61 -6.81
C ARG A 170 -8.21 -11.56 -5.74
N TRP A 171 -6.95 -11.38 -5.36
CA TRP A 171 -6.52 -10.40 -4.37
C TRP A 171 -6.33 -9.01 -5.01
N PRO A 172 -6.63 -7.92 -4.29
CA PRO A 172 -6.32 -6.56 -4.73
C PRO A 172 -4.81 -6.33 -4.73
N MET A 173 -4.18 -6.29 -5.91
CA MET A 173 -2.72 -6.25 -6.00
C MET A 173 -2.18 -5.31 -7.07
N GLY A 174 -0.92 -4.90 -6.87
CA GLY A 174 -0.12 -4.17 -7.85
C GLY A 174 1.35 -4.58 -7.89
N CYS A 175 2.02 -4.16 -8.96
CA CYS A 175 3.45 -4.30 -9.16
C CYS A 175 4.09 -2.92 -9.36
N VAL A 176 5.22 -2.70 -8.69
CA VAL A 176 5.98 -1.46 -8.73
C VAL A 176 7.41 -1.75 -9.17
N LEU A 177 7.87 -1.07 -10.21
CA LEU A 177 9.28 -1.03 -10.56
C LEU A 177 9.94 0.12 -9.80
N CYS A 178 10.67 -0.22 -8.75
CA CYS A 178 11.51 0.73 -8.02
C CYS A 178 12.97 0.39 -8.25
N ARG A 179 13.71 1.32 -8.85
CA ARG A 179 15.15 1.17 -9.09
C ARG A 179 15.94 1.31 -7.79
N ALA A 180 17.21 0.94 -7.83
CA ALA A 180 18.13 1.03 -6.70
C ALA A 180 18.40 2.48 -6.25
N ASP A 181 18.19 3.47 -7.13
CA ASP A 181 18.26 4.90 -6.81
C ASP A 181 16.94 5.45 -6.22
N GLY A 182 15.95 4.59 -5.97
CA GLY A 182 14.65 4.96 -5.42
C GLY A 182 13.66 5.51 -6.44
N LYS A 183 14.01 5.61 -7.73
CA LYS A 183 13.04 6.07 -8.74
C LYS A 183 11.99 5.02 -9.05
N ILE A 184 10.73 5.42 -9.08
CA ILE A 184 9.62 4.55 -9.50
C ILE A 184 9.42 4.71 -11.01
N MET A 185 9.58 3.63 -11.77
CA MET A 185 9.51 3.68 -13.24
C MET A 185 8.24 3.02 -13.82
N GLN A 186 7.52 2.26 -13.00
CA GLN A 186 6.28 1.60 -13.37
C GLN A 186 5.47 1.35 -12.10
N PHE A 187 4.17 1.60 -12.19
CA PHE A 187 3.20 1.21 -11.17
C PHE A 187 2.00 0.64 -11.92
N LEU A 188 1.61 -0.59 -11.61
CA LEU A 188 0.50 -1.30 -12.26
C LEU A 188 -0.35 -1.96 -11.19
N TRP A 189 -1.64 -2.11 -11.43
CA TRP A 189 -2.53 -2.84 -10.53
C TRP A 189 -3.60 -3.61 -11.29
N ASN A 190 -4.21 -4.59 -10.64
CA ASN A 190 -5.30 -5.36 -11.20
C ASN A 190 -6.67 -4.72 -10.96
N ARG A 191 -7.71 -5.28 -11.59
CA ARG A 191 -9.09 -4.81 -11.43
C ARG A 191 -9.56 -4.81 -9.98
N ARG A 192 -9.08 -5.76 -9.16
CA ARG A 192 -9.44 -5.84 -7.73
C ARG A 192 -8.90 -4.66 -6.95
N ALA A 193 -7.64 -4.28 -7.17
CA ALA A 193 -7.05 -3.09 -6.57
C ALA A 193 -7.77 -1.80 -6.98
N ALA A 194 -8.24 -1.70 -8.23
CA ALA A 194 -9.09 -0.59 -8.65
C ALA A 194 -10.37 -0.52 -7.80
N GLN A 195 -11.05 -1.66 -7.62
CA GLN A 195 -12.30 -1.75 -6.84
C GLN A 195 -12.12 -1.41 -5.35
N GLU A 196 -10.96 -1.70 -4.77
CA GLU A 196 -10.70 -1.36 -3.35
C GLU A 196 -10.47 0.13 -3.14
N GLY A 197 -10.00 0.86 -4.14
CA GLY A 197 -9.78 2.30 -4.01
C GLY A 197 -8.89 2.94 -5.05
N LEU A 198 -8.29 2.19 -5.98
CA LEU A 198 -7.47 2.80 -7.05
C LEU A 198 -8.30 3.26 -8.27
N GLU A 199 -9.62 3.16 -8.23
CA GLU A 199 -10.48 3.67 -9.31
C GLU A 199 -10.36 5.19 -9.45
N GLY A 200 -10.17 5.64 -10.69
CA GLY A 200 -9.95 7.05 -11.03
C GLY A 200 -8.55 7.59 -10.71
N ILE A 201 -7.66 6.78 -10.14
CA ILE A 201 -6.24 7.11 -10.01
C ILE A 201 -5.55 6.77 -11.33
N SER A 202 -4.74 7.71 -11.82
CA SER A 202 -3.95 7.56 -13.05
C SER A 202 -2.47 7.45 -12.74
N VAL A 203 -1.76 6.67 -13.55
CA VAL A 203 -0.30 6.56 -13.53
C VAL A 203 0.23 7.43 -14.66
N GLU A 204 0.99 8.45 -14.31
CA GLU A 204 1.59 9.39 -15.25
C GLU A 204 3.11 9.40 -15.10
N LEU A 205 3.81 9.97 -16.07
CA LEU A 205 5.28 10.10 -16.06
C LEU A 205 5.66 11.57 -15.99
N LYS A 206 6.36 11.95 -14.93
CA LYS A 206 7.02 13.24 -14.79
C LYS A 206 8.45 13.12 -15.31
N TYR A 207 8.90 14.11 -16.08
CA TYR A 207 10.28 14.20 -16.59
C TYR A 207 11.02 15.31 -15.83
N SER A 208 12.22 15.01 -15.33
CA SER A 208 12.97 15.92 -14.45
C SER A 208 13.95 16.86 -15.19
N GLY A 209 14.02 16.78 -16.52
CA GLY A 209 15.01 17.48 -17.35
C GLY A 209 14.85 17.15 -18.83
N ARG A 210 15.70 17.71 -19.71
CA ARG A 210 15.62 17.76 -21.19
C ARG A 210 15.51 16.39 -21.90
N GLY A 211 14.40 15.66 -21.71
CA GLY A 211 14.02 14.50 -22.53
C GLY A 211 14.80 13.21 -22.28
N ASP A 212 15.62 13.09 -21.23
CA ASP A 212 16.25 11.81 -20.89
C ASP A 212 15.22 10.86 -20.25
N LEU A 213 15.04 9.69 -20.89
CA LEU A 213 14.19 8.60 -20.40
C LEU A 213 14.66 8.03 -19.05
N SER A 214 15.92 8.29 -18.65
CA SER A 214 16.47 7.91 -17.34
C SER A 214 16.04 8.84 -16.20
N GLU A 215 15.53 10.03 -16.54
CA GLU A 215 15.09 11.07 -15.61
C GLU A 215 13.57 11.12 -15.40
N ARG A 216 12.83 10.18 -16.00
CA ARG A 216 11.41 10.05 -15.78
C ARG A 216 11.09 9.28 -14.51
N GLU A 217 9.99 9.63 -13.88
CA GLU A 217 9.47 8.97 -12.71
C GLU A 217 7.95 8.93 -12.75
N VAL A 218 7.37 7.87 -12.19
CA VAL A 218 5.94 7.74 -12.00
C VAL A 218 5.45 8.77 -10.99
N ILE A 219 4.41 9.49 -11.38
CA ILE A 219 3.54 10.21 -10.47
C ILE A 219 2.15 9.58 -10.52
N LEU A 220 1.40 9.69 -9.43
CA LEU A 220 0.01 9.28 -9.38
C LEU A 220 -0.86 10.52 -9.34
N THR A 221 -1.93 10.53 -10.12
CA THR A 221 -2.87 11.66 -10.19
C THR A 221 -4.28 11.20 -9.93
N TRP A 222 -5.09 12.07 -9.32
CA TRP A 222 -6.52 11.86 -9.18
C TRP A 222 -7.24 13.13 -9.61
N ARG A 223 -8.09 13.02 -10.64
CA ARG A 223 -8.77 14.17 -11.27
C ARG A 223 -7.81 15.29 -11.69
N GLY A 224 -6.61 14.92 -12.13
CA GLY A 224 -5.56 15.85 -12.57
C GLY A 224 -4.66 16.37 -11.45
N GLU A 225 -4.98 16.12 -10.18
CA GLU A 225 -4.17 16.55 -9.04
C GLU A 225 -3.18 15.46 -8.62
N VAL A 226 -1.93 15.84 -8.33
CA VAL A 226 -0.87 14.89 -7.93
C VAL A 226 -1.13 14.36 -6.53
N ILE A 227 -1.13 13.04 -6.38
CA ILE A 227 -1.12 12.34 -5.11
C ILE A 227 0.33 12.31 -4.63
N SER A 228 0.58 12.92 -3.48
CA SER A 228 1.88 12.95 -2.81
C SER A 228 1.69 12.91 -1.30
N GLU A 229 2.78 12.89 -0.54
CA GLU A 229 2.71 13.01 0.93
C GLU A 229 1.81 14.19 1.33
N PRO A 230 0.93 14.01 2.34
CA PRO A 230 0.23 15.15 2.89
C PRO A 230 1.26 16.14 3.43
N ILE A 231 1.24 17.37 2.91
CA ILE A 231 2.02 18.49 3.45
C ILE A 231 1.63 18.57 4.93
N SER A 232 2.58 18.25 5.81
CA SER A 232 2.41 18.52 7.25
C SER A 232 2.33 20.04 7.39
N LEU A 233 1.11 20.54 7.56
CA LEU A 233 0.84 21.93 7.97
C LEU A 233 1.21 22.12 9.44
#